data_AF-A0A9N8W992-F1
#
_entry.id   AF-A0A9N8W992-F1
#
_cell.length_a   1.000
_cell.length_b   1.000
_cell.length_c   1.000
_cell.angle_alpha   90.00
_cell.angle_beta   90.00
_cell.angle_gamma   90.00
#
_symmetry.space_group_name_H-M   'P 1'
#
loop_
_entity.id
_entity.type
_entity.pdbx_description
1 polymer ?
#
loop_
_entity_poly.entity_id
_entity_poly.type
_entity_poly.pdbx_seq_one_letter_code
_entity_poly.pdbx_strand_id
1 'polypeptide(L)'
;MVVVVENMQNSSLNDLANSFLNSLERNKIFPPFYNRPEELINPSKAKTSGIPRPPNGFLLCRKNVHQQAKKHNIFNMRVISKVTGILWRGASPDEKEQYEKLAIQVQNLHSQRHPGYKYKPSRS
;
A
#
# COMPACT_ATOMS: atom_id res chain seq x y z
N MET A 1 -3.13 5.77 -36.64
CA MET A 1 -1.95 5.12 -36.01
C MET A 1 -1.89 5.49 -34.52
N VAL A 2 -2.81 4.99 -33.68
CA VAL A 2 -2.87 5.39 -32.24
C VAL A 2 -2.78 4.20 -31.28
N VAL A 3 -2.57 2.99 -31.78
CA VAL A 3 -2.63 1.73 -30.97
C VAL A 3 -1.25 1.18 -30.58
N VAL A 4 -0.15 1.80 -31.03
CA VAL A 4 1.20 1.22 -30.85
C VAL A 4 1.88 1.72 -29.57
N VAL A 5 1.53 2.91 -29.08
CA VAL A 5 2.19 3.55 -27.94
C VAL A 5 1.76 2.96 -26.59
N GLU A 6 0.50 2.54 -26.46
CA GLU A 6 -0.03 1.93 -25.23
C GLU A 6 0.60 0.56 -24.92
N ASN A 7 0.94 -0.22 -25.96
CA ASN A 7 1.52 -1.56 -25.79
C ASN A 7 2.95 -1.52 -25.24
N MET A 8 3.78 -0.56 -25.67
CA MET A 8 5.17 -0.45 -25.21
C MET A 8 5.27 0.07 -23.78
N GLN A 9 4.46 1.06 -23.40
CA GLN A 9 4.44 1.57 -22.02
C GLN A 9 3.92 0.52 -21.03
N ASN A 10 2.91 -0.26 -21.41
CA ASN A 10 2.39 -1.33 -20.57
C ASN A 10 3.41 -2.47 -20.41
N SER A 11 4.15 -2.83 -21.46
CA SER A 11 5.26 -3.79 -21.36
C SER A 11 6.33 -3.30 -20.38
N SER A 12 6.81 -2.07 -20.57
CA SER A 12 7.85 -1.48 -19.70
C SER A 12 7.44 -1.42 -18.22
N LEU A 13 6.17 -1.10 -17.92
CA LEU A 13 5.66 -1.13 -16.55
C LEU A 13 5.61 -2.54 -15.96
N ASN A 14 5.29 -3.53 -16.79
CA ASN A 14 5.26 -4.93 -16.38
C ASN A 14 6.68 -5.45 -16.12
N ASP A 15 7.62 -5.11 -16.99
CA ASP A 15 9.02 -5.50 -16.86
C ASP A 15 9.63 -4.91 -15.60
N LEU A 16 9.35 -3.63 -15.32
CA LEU A 16 9.77 -2.99 -14.08
C LEU A 16 9.11 -3.62 -12.84
N ALA A 17 7.82 -3.98 -12.91
CA ALA A 17 7.14 -4.66 -11.82
C ALA A 17 7.73 -6.06 -11.56
N ASN A 18 8.06 -6.81 -12.60
CA ASN A 18 8.66 -8.15 -12.50
C ASN A 18 10.08 -8.08 -11.95
N SER A 19 10.90 -7.16 -12.45
CA SER A 19 12.26 -6.92 -11.93
C SER A 19 12.24 -6.52 -10.45
N PHE A 20 11.32 -5.63 -10.06
CA PHE A 20 11.15 -5.26 -8.67
C PHE A 20 10.67 -6.44 -7.82
N LEU A 21 9.70 -7.22 -8.28
CA LEU A 21 9.21 -8.39 -7.56
C LEU A 21 10.32 -9.42 -7.32
N ASN A 22 11.18 -9.67 -8.31
CA ASN A 22 12.30 -10.62 -8.20
C ASN A 22 13.40 -10.16 -7.23
N SER A 23 13.58 -8.85 -7.08
CA SER A 23 14.57 -8.28 -6.15
C SER A 23 14.01 -8.05 -4.74
N LEU A 24 12.72 -8.28 -4.53
CA LEU A 24 12.06 -8.02 -3.26
C LEU A 24 12.16 -9.20 -2.30
N GLU A 25 12.78 -8.96 -1.15
CA GLU A 25 12.84 -9.96 -0.09
C GLU A 25 11.48 -10.12 0.61
N ARG A 26 10.90 -11.33 0.60
CA ARG A 26 9.57 -11.59 1.18
C ARG A 26 9.51 -11.28 2.68
N ASN A 27 10.58 -11.53 3.43
CA ASN A 27 10.69 -11.24 4.87
C ASN A 27 10.63 -9.73 5.21
N LYS A 28 10.73 -8.84 4.21
CA LYS A 28 10.53 -7.40 4.38
C LYS A 28 9.07 -6.98 4.15
N ILE A 29 8.21 -7.90 3.73
CA ILE A 29 6.78 -7.68 3.47
C ILE A 29 5.91 -8.54 4.37
N PHE A 30 6.28 -9.80 4.63
CA PHE A 30 5.51 -10.72 5.46
C PHE A 30 6.43 -11.38 6.51
N PRO A 31 6.13 -11.25 7.82
CA PRO A 31 5.14 -10.34 8.42
C PRO A 31 5.45 -8.85 8.13
N PRO A 32 4.55 -7.89 8.40
CA PRO A 32 4.80 -6.47 8.16
C PRO A 32 6.09 -6.01 8.84
N PHE A 33 7.08 -5.59 8.04
CA PHE A 33 8.34 -5.05 8.55
C PHE A 33 8.17 -3.63 9.10
N TYR A 34 7.33 -2.84 8.43
CA TYR A 34 6.86 -1.54 8.89
C TYR A 34 5.50 -1.70 9.54
N ASN A 35 5.51 -1.77 10.88
CA ASN A 35 4.39 -2.24 11.70
C ASN A 35 4.09 -1.35 12.92
N ARG A 36 4.57 -0.10 12.94
CA ARG A 36 4.30 0.84 14.04
C ARG A 36 2.96 1.55 13.84
N PRO A 37 1.90 1.22 14.62
CA PRO A 37 0.57 1.77 14.38
C PRO A 37 0.52 3.30 14.44
N GLU A 38 1.34 3.92 15.32
CA GLU A 38 1.36 5.37 15.55
C GLU A 38 1.78 6.15 14.31
N GLU A 39 2.73 5.59 13.54
CA GLU A 39 3.24 6.16 12.29
C GLU A 39 2.34 5.82 11.09
N LEU A 40 1.50 4.79 11.23
CA LEU A 40 0.58 4.31 10.20
C LEU A 40 -0.76 5.03 10.20
N ILE A 41 -1.10 5.70 11.31
CA ILE A 41 -2.23 6.60 11.39
C ILE A 41 -1.91 7.84 10.59
N ASN A 42 -2.40 7.81 9.35
CA ASN A 42 -2.23 8.82 8.31
C ASN A 42 -1.38 10.05 8.68
N PRO A 43 -0.08 10.00 8.40
CA PRO A 43 0.69 11.18 8.11
C PRO A 43 1.00 11.18 6.61
N SER A 44 0.38 12.06 5.84
CA SER A 44 1.08 13.25 5.36
C SER A 44 0.22 14.05 4.38
N LYS A 45 -0.02 15.30 4.77
CA LYS A 45 0.09 16.51 3.95
C LYS A 45 -0.58 16.49 2.56
N ALA A 46 -1.66 17.28 2.50
CA ALA A 46 -2.05 18.17 1.42
C ALA A 46 -3.28 17.78 0.56
N LYS A 47 -4.24 18.73 0.59
CA LYS A 47 -5.28 19.08 -0.40
C LYS A 47 -6.73 18.63 -0.19
N THR A 48 -7.06 17.68 0.70
CA THR A 48 -8.48 17.34 0.96
C THR A 48 -8.92 17.81 2.34
N SER A 49 -9.99 18.59 2.40
CA SER A 49 -10.63 19.08 3.63
C SER A 49 -11.24 17.92 4.44
N GLY A 50 -10.44 17.25 5.26
CA GLY A 50 -10.95 16.26 6.21
C GLY A 50 -9.92 15.24 6.69
N ILE A 51 -10.30 14.54 7.76
CA ILE A 51 -9.53 13.43 8.34
C ILE A 51 -9.58 12.24 7.37
N PRO A 52 -8.42 11.78 6.84
CA PRO A 52 -8.39 10.66 5.90
C PRO A 52 -8.65 9.33 6.61
N ARG A 53 -9.34 8.40 5.93
CA ARG A 53 -9.66 7.06 6.47
C ARG A 53 -8.41 6.31 6.94
N PRO A 54 -8.46 5.59 8.07
CA PRO A 54 -7.38 4.68 8.43
C PRO A 54 -7.22 3.57 7.36
N PRO A 55 -5.99 3.12 7.08
CA PRO A 55 -5.72 2.07 6.10
C PRO A 55 -6.21 0.69 6.57
N ASN A 56 -6.68 -0.13 5.63
CA ASN A 56 -6.93 -1.57 5.85
C ASN A 56 -5.65 -2.41 5.66
N GLY A 57 -5.72 -3.73 5.89
CA GLY A 57 -4.56 -4.64 5.79
C GLY A 57 -3.83 -4.57 4.45
N PHE A 58 -4.56 -4.58 3.33
CA PHE A 58 -3.95 -4.43 2.00
C PHE A 58 -3.21 -3.10 1.82
N LEU A 59 -3.79 -1.98 2.29
CA LEU A 59 -3.14 -0.67 2.19
C LEU A 59 -1.88 -0.59 3.06
N LEU A 60 -1.85 -1.28 4.20
CA LEU A 60 -0.66 -1.43 5.03
C LEU A 60 0.43 -2.28 4.35
N CYS A 61 0.04 -3.35 3.65
CA CYS A 61 0.95 -4.13 2.81
C CYS A 61 1.54 -3.25 1.69
N ARG A 62 0.71 -2.45 1.02
CA ARG A 62 1.18 -1.50 0.00
C ARG A 62 2.17 -0.47 0.55
N LYS A 63 1.99 -0.01 1.81
CA LYS A 63 2.95 0.88 2.47
C LYS A 63 4.30 0.18 2.68
N ASN A 64 4.31 -1.08 3.09
CA ASN A 64 5.54 -1.88 3.23
C ASN A 64 6.25 -2.05 1.88
N VAL A 65 5.52 -2.42 0.83
CA VAL A 65 6.06 -2.55 -0.54
C VAL A 65 6.61 -1.20 -1.02
N HIS A 66 5.88 -0.10 -0.79
CA HIS A 66 6.34 1.25 -1.17
C HIS A 66 7.64 1.64 -0.45
N GLN A 67 7.81 1.30 0.83
CA GLN A 67 9.07 1.58 1.54
C GLN A 67 10.25 0.83 0.94
N GLN A 68 10.06 -0.43 0.51
CA GLN A 68 11.12 -1.13 -0.22
C GLN A 68 11.32 -0.52 -1.61
N ALA A 69 10.25 -0.22 -2.35
CA ALA A 69 10.33 0.37 -3.69
C ALA A 69 11.17 1.65 -3.72
N LYS A 70 11.07 2.51 -2.70
CA LYS A 70 11.91 3.72 -2.56
C LYS A 70 13.40 3.40 -2.51
N LYS A 71 13.80 2.31 -1.85
CA LYS A 71 15.21 1.87 -1.81
C LYS A 71 15.73 1.40 -3.17
N HIS A 72 14.82 0.96 -4.04
CA HIS A 72 15.10 0.59 -5.43
C HIS A 72 14.86 1.78 -6.40
N ASN A 73 14.67 3.01 -5.91
CA ASN A 73 14.35 4.19 -6.71
C ASN A 73 13.06 4.06 -7.56
N ILE A 74 12.09 3.25 -7.11
CA ILE A 74 10.80 3.06 -7.76
C ILE A 74 9.74 3.89 -7.04
N PHE A 75 9.29 4.96 -7.69
CA PHE A 75 8.26 5.88 -7.17
C PHE A 75 6.92 5.76 -7.90
N ASN A 76 6.83 4.91 -8.93
CA ASN A 76 5.61 4.76 -9.72
C ASN A 76 4.55 3.94 -8.96
N MET A 77 3.45 4.60 -8.56
CA MET A 77 2.37 3.97 -7.80
C MET A 77 1.64 2.85 -8.56
N ARG A 78 1.65 2.86 -9.90
CA ARG A 78 1.07 1.76 -10.70
C ARG A 78 1.88 0.48 -10.52
N VAL A 79 3.21 0.58 -10.58
CA VAL A 79 4.13 -0.54 -10.34
C VAL A 79 3.98 -1.07 -8.92
N ILE A 80 4.03 -0.19 -7.92
CA ILE A 80 3.92 -0.56 -6.51
C ILE A 80 2.58 -1.25 -6.21
N SER A 81 1.48 -0.72 -6.74
CA SER A 81 0.15 -1.32 -6.52
C SER A 81 0.03 -2.68 -7.22
N LYS A 82 0.62 -2.82 -8.42
CA LYS A 82 0.68 -4.09 -9.14
C LYS A 82 1.47 -5.15 -8.37
N VAL A 83 2.67 -4.83 -7.92
CA VAL A 83 3.51 -5.75 -7.11
C VAL A 83 2.81 -6.11 -5.80
N THR A 84 2.22 -5.13 -5.11
CA THR A 84 1.43 -5.40 -3.89
C THR A 84 0.28 -6.37 -4.17
N GLY A 85 -0.45 -6.19 -5.27
CA GLY A 85 -1.55 -7.09 -5.64
C GLY A 85 -1.10 -8.52 -5.97
N ILE A 86 0.08 -8.69 -6.56
CA ILE A 86 0.67 -10.01 -6.80
C ILE A 86 1.02 -10.67 -5.46
N LEU A 87 1.76 -9.97 -4.60
CA LEU A 87 2.17 -10.46 -3.28
C LEU A 87 0.98 -10.81 -2.40
N TRP A 88 -0.03 -9.92 -2.33
CA TRP A 88 -1.21 -10.12 -1.49
C TRP A 88 -2.05 -11.31 -1.94
N ARG A 89 -2.22 -11.53 -3.25
CA ARG A 89 -2.94 -12.71 -3.75
C ARG A 89 -2.21 -14.01 -3.41
N GLY A 90 -0.88 -14.01 -3.51
CA GLY A 90 -0.02 -15.13 -3.12
C GLY A 90 0.32 -15.19 -1.62
N ALA A 91 -0.29 -14.37 -0.78
CA ALA A 91 -0.08 -14.43 0.67
C ALA A 91 -1.02 -15.44 1.32
N SER A 92 -0.46 -16.21 2.25
CA SER A 92 -1.19 -17.17 3.08
C SER A 92 -2.21 -16.45 4.00
N PRO A 93 -3.20 -17.19 4.54
CA PRO A 93 -4.14 -16.63 5.51
C PRO A 93 -3.44 -15.97 6.70
N ASP A 94 -2.43 -16.63 7.27
CA ASP A 94 -1.69 -16.13 8.44
C ASP A 94 -0.93 -14.83 8.13
N GLU A 95 -0.28 -14.75 6.96
CA GLU A 95 0.40 -13.53 6.52
C GLU A 95 -0.57 -12.35 6.35
N LYS A 96 -1.78 -12.60 5.83
CA LYS A 96 -2.83 -11.58 5.74
C LYS A 96 -3.37 -11.20 7.11
N GLU A 97 -3.54 -12.18 8.01
CA GLU A 97 -4.03 -11.97 9.36
C GLU A 97 -3.12 -11.01 10.15
N GLN A 98 -1.79 -11.09 9.99
CA GLN A 98 -0.86 -10.13 10.61
C GLN A 98 -1.14 -8.68 10.17
N TYR A 99 -1.49 -8.47 8.90
CA TYR A 99 -1.86 -7.15 8.39
C TYR A 99 -3.24 -6.70 8.87
N GLU A 100 -4.20 -7.60 9.02
CA GLU A 100 -5.53 -7.27 9.57
C GLU A 100 -5.44 -6.92 11.06
N LYS A 101 -4.65 -7.65 11.85
CA LYS A 101 -4.35 -7.32 13.26
C LYS A 101 -3.75 -5.91 13.38
N LEU A 102 -2.79 -5.59 12.51
CA LEU A 102 -2.19 -4.25 12.47
C LEU A 102 -3.22 -3.17 12.03
N ALA A 103 -4.08 -3.47 11.08
CA ALA A 103 -5.15 -2.54 10.64
C ALA A 103 -6.12 -2.23 11.78
N ILE A 104 -6.50 -3.22 12.59
CA ILE A 104 -7.35 -3.03 13.77
C ILE A 104 -6.65 -2.11 14.79
N GLN A 105 -5.37 -2.31 15.07
CA GLN A 105 -4.61 -1.44 15.96
C GLN A 105 -4.59 0.01 15.46
N VAL A 106 -4.32 0.20 14.16
CA VAL A 106 -4.34 1.52 13.52
C VAL A 106 -5.73 2.15 13.57
N GLN A 107 -6.79 1.38 13.35
CA GLN A 107 -8.18 1.86 13.44
C GLN A 107 -8.57 2.28 14.86
N ASN A 108 -8.17 1.51 15.87
CA ASN A 108 -8.44 1.82 17.27
C ASN A 108 -7.77 3.14 17.66
N LEU A 109 -6.48 3.28 17.35
CA LEU A 109 -5.74 4.49 17.70
C LEU A 109 -6.19 5.70 16.85
N HIS A 110 -6.61 5.51 15.59
CA HIS A 110 -7.29 6.56 14.81
C HIS A 110 -8.60 7.01 15.48
N SER A 111 -9.42 6.07 15.99
CA SER A 111 -10.70 6.38 16.63
C SER A 111 -10.53 7.12 17.95
N GLN A 112 -9.46 6.81 18.70
CA GLN A 112 -9.07 7.55 19.90
C GLN A 112 -8.59 8.97 19.57
N ARG A 113 -7.79 9.14 18.52
CA ARG A 113 -7.27 10.46 18.07
C ARG A 113 -8.33 11.34 17.43
N HIS A 114 -9.36 10.74 16.84
CA HIS A 114 -10.44 11.44 16.15
C HIS A 114 -11.82 10.99 16.65
N PRO A 115 -12.19 11.32 17.90
CA PRO A 115 -13.51 11.00 18.44
C PRO A 115 -14.62 11.59 17.55
N GLY A 116 -15.66 10.81 17.27
CA GLY A 116 -16.77 11.24 16.41
C GLY A 116 -16.46 11.25 14.92
N TYR A 117 -15.27 10.80 14.49
CA TYR A 117 -14.97 10.60 13.06
C TYR A 117 -16.01 9.69 12.41
N LYS A 118 -16.58 10.17 11.30
CA LYS A 118 -17.41 9.36 10.41
C LYS A 118 -16.92 9.56 8.99
N TYR A 119 -16.71 8.46 8.29
CA TYR A 119 -16.34 8.51 6.88
C TYR A 119 -17.50 9.08 6.07
N LYS A 120 -17.24 10.17 5.34
CA LYS A 120 -18.17 10.77 4.38
C LYS A 120 -17.50 10.77 3.02
N PRO A 121 -17.90 9.88 2.08
CA PRO A 121 -17.38 9.94 0.72
C PRO A 121 -17.78 11.27 0.09
N SER A 122 -16.83 12.00 -0.48
CA SER A 122 -17.18 13.04 -1.44
C SER A 122 -17.68 12.36 -2.71
N ARG A 123 -18.79 12.83 -3.26
CA ARG A 123 -19.12 12.53 -4.66
C ARG A 123 -18.08 13.31 -5.50
N SER A 124 -17.40 12.62 -6.40
CA SER A 124 -16.58 13.22 -7.46
C SER A 124 -17.22 12.90 -8.80
#